data_AF-A0A6I5RV14-F1
#
_entry.id   AF-A0A6I5RV14-F1
#
_cell.length_a   1.000
_cell.length_b   1.000
_cell.length_c   1.000
_cell.angle_alpha   90.00
_cell.angle_beta   90.00
_cell.angle_gamma   90.00
#
_symmetry.space_group_name_H-M   'P 1'
#
loop_
_entity.id
_entity.type
_entity.pdbx_description
1 polymer ?
#
loop_
_entity_poly.entity_id
_entity_poly.type
_entity_poly.pdbx_seq_one_letter_code
_entity_poly.pdbx_strand_id
1 'polypeptide(L)'
;KTGRSSVFNLAHDYSNALFDHLPEMILQGQDIPIHLGSLIPAMKCVAGFFGDDILEGDVIYHNDPAYNGSHILDCCMYKPVFYKGELVFWTVCKGHLTDIGGPVPAGYNPDAKEIYAEGLRIPPVKLWSKGQRREDVINLLLTNMRARAYQEGDLNAQYGACSVGERHLIELLDRYGVEQVRACIAELKDMADRHMRALLRDVPDGVYSGTAVLEDSGHGLGQLSITAQVEIRGDEAHVLIESPPQVPYFINSYAGNSVSGVYLGLMMFAQVPP
;
A
#
# COMPACT_ATOMS: atom_id res chain seq x y z
N LYS A 1 4.05 7.47 17.17
CA LYS A 1 4.33 7.54 18.64
C LYS A 1 5.39 6.53 19.08
N THR A 2 5.37 5.30 18.56
CA THR A 2 6.35 4.24 18.92
C THR A 2 7.41 3.99 17.84
N GLY A 3 7.29 4.63 16.68
CA GLY A 3 8.34 4.64 15.67
C GLY A 3 9.66 5.15 16.26
N ARG A 4 10.76 4.94 15.54
CA ARG A 4 12.10 5.34 15.97
C ARG A 4 12.82 6.16 14.93
N SER A 5 12.53 5.99 13.64
CA SER A 5 13.06 6.88 12.62
C SER A 5 12.37 8.25 12.62
N SER A 6 13.04 9.27 12.08
CA SER A 6 12.41 10.56 11.77
C SER A 6 11.30 10.42 10.74
N VAL A 7 11.40 9.44 9.84
CA VAL A 7 10.40 9.16 8.81
C VAL A 7 9.05 8.79 9.44
N PHE A 8 9.05 7.89 10.43
CA PHE A 8 7.82 7.53 11.13
C PHE A 8 7.40 8.55 12.19
N ASN A 9 8.33 9.09 12.98
CA ASN A 9 7.97 9.93 14.13
C ASN A 9 7.72 11.39 13.81
N LEU A 10 8.39 11.94 12.80
CA LEU A 10 8.32 13.37 12.48
C LEU A 10 7.58 13.60 11.17
N ALA A 11 7.91 12.84 10.12
CA ALA A 11 7.26 12.99 8.81
C ALA A 11 5.90 12.28 8.73
N HIS A 12 5.63 11.34 9.63
CA HIS A 12 4.42 10.50 9.62
C HIS A 12 4.24 9.75 8.29
N ASP A 13 5.35 9.26 7.73
CA ASP A 13 5.38 8.56 6.44
C ASP A 13 4.99 7.09 6.60
N TYR A 14 3.74 6.89 7.03
CA TYR A 14 3.10 5.60 7.18
C TYR A 14 1.61 5.73 6.88
N SER A 15 0.94 4.62 6.60
CA SER A 15 -0.50 4.60 6.34
C SER A 15 -1.14 3.31 6.79
N ASN A 16 -2.32 3.43 7.39
CA ASN A 16 -3.06 2.31 7.93
C ASN A 16 -4.34 2.10 7.11
N ALA A 17 -4.74 0.83 6.97
CA ALA A 17 -5.98 0.48 6.31
C ALA A 17 -6.57 -0.79 6.92
N LEU A 18 -7.89 -0.91 6.80
CA LEU A 18 -8.63 -2.11 7.14
C LEU A 18 -9.18 -2.73 5.86
N PHE A 19 -9.06 -4.05 5.75
CA PHE A 19 -9.57 -4.81 4.62
C PHE A 19 -10.51 -5.91 5.08
N ASP A 20 -11.38 -6.32 4.17
CA ASP A 20 -12.31 -7.43 4.30
C ASP A 20 -11.59 -8.77 4.14
N HIS A 21 -12.26 -9.87 4.46
CA HIS A 21 -11.77 -11.23 4.20
C HIS A 21 -11.50 -11.52 2.71
N LEU A 22 -12.16 -10.79 1.80
CA LEU A 22 -11.98 -10.85 0.33
C LEU A 22 -10.90 -9.88 -0.20
N PRO A 23 -9.78 -9.72 0.51
CA PRO A 23 -8.83 -8.59 0.40
C PRO A 23 -9.34 -7.26 -0.23
N GLU A 24 -10.58 -6.84 0.05
CA GLU A 24 -11.14 -5.57 -0.43
C GLU A 24 -11.04 -4.51 0.66
N MET A 25 -10.58 -3.31 0.30
CA MET A 25 -10.40 -2.24 1.27
C MET A 25 -11.75 -1.78 1.84
N ILE A 26 -11.80 -1.58 3.16
CA ILE A 26 -12.98 -1.11 3.89
C ILE A 26 -12.80 0.36 4.25
N LEU A 27 -11.67 0.67 4.89
CA LEU A 27 -11.38 2.00 5.43
C LEU A 27 -9.89 2.31 5.29
N GLN A 28 -9.62 3.58 5.07
CA GLN A 28 -8.29 4.17 5.00
C GLN A 28 -8.07 5.09 6.21
N GLY A 29 -6.86 5.14 6.74
CA GLY A 29 -6.47 6.20 7.67
C GLY A 29 -6.37 7.56 6.97
N GLN A 30 -6.39 8.65 7.73
CA GLN A 30 -6.12 10.01 7.24
C GLN A 30 -4.60 10.21 7.05
N ASP A 31 -4.05 9.39 6.17
CA ASP A 31 -2.62 9.22 5.98
C ASP A 31 -2.21 9.65 4.55
N ILE A 32 -1.19 9.01 3.96
CA ILE A 32 -0.65 9.39 2.66
C ILE A 32 -1.45 8.69 1.54
N PRO A 33 -2.14 9.43 0.65
CA PRO A 33 -3.03 8.82 -0.32
C PRO A 33 -2.35 7.85 -1.31
N ILE A 34 -1.10 8.12 -1.70
CA ILE A 34 -0.35 7.23 -2.62
C ILE A 34 -0.04 5.86 -1.98
N HIS A 35 0.11 5.80 -0.65
CA HIS A 35 0.20 4.53 0.06
C HIS A 35 -1.12 3.78 -0.02
N LEU A 36 -2.21 4.48 0.26
CA LEU A 36 -3.54 3.87 0.39
C LEU A 36 -4.04 3.27 -0.93
N GLY A 37 -3.89 3.98 -2.05
CA GLY A 37 -4.26 3.43 -3.36
C GLY A 37 -3.42 2.20 -3.75
N SER A 38 -2.13 2.18 -3.41
CA SER A 38 -1.22 1.07 -3.74
C SER A 38 -1.41 -0.15 -2.84
N LEU A 39 -2.01 0.01 -1.65
CA LEU A 39 -2.37 -1.11 -0.78
C LEU A 39 -3.45 -2.01 -1.39
N ILE A 40 -4.32 -1.48 -2.24
CA ILE A 40 -5.43 -2.26 -2.84
C ILE A 40 -4.91 -3.43 -3.68
N PRO A 41 -4.08 -3.23 -4.73
CA PRO A 41 -3.54 -4.36 -5.51
C PRO A 41 -2.52 -5.20 -4.72
N ALA A 42 -1.77 -4.58 -3.79
CA ALA A 42 -0.79 -5.28 -2.97
C ALA A 42 -1.45 -6.30 -2.02
N MET A 43 -2.54 -5.91 -1.35
CA MET A 43 -3.29 -6.79 -0.45
C MET A 43 -3.84 -8.01 -1.17
N LYS A 44 -4.41 -7.83 -2.38
CA LYS A 44 -4.90 -8.94 -3.21
C LYS A 44 -3.77 -9.90 -3.61
N CYS A 45 -2.61 -9.34 -3.99
CA CYS A 45 -1.44 -10.15 -4.35
C CYS A 45 -0.90 -10.95 -3.15
N VAL A 46 -0.76 -10.31 -1.99
CA VAL A 46 -0.24 -10.93 -0.77
C VAL A 46 -1.18 -12.03 -0.27
N ALA A 47 -2.49 -11.77 -0.19
CA ALA A 47 -3.45 -12.80 0.21
C ALA A 47 -3.47 -13.96 -0.81
N GLY A 48 -3.46 -13.65 -2.11
CA GLY A 48 -3.43 -14.67 -3.16
C GLY A 48 -2.15 -15.52 -3.17
N PHE A 49 -1.01 -14.95 -2.78
CA PHE A 49 0.26 -15.68 -2.69
C PHE A 49 0.22 -16.80 -1.66
N PHE A 50 -0.35 -16.54 -0.48
CA PHE A 50 -0.45 -17.54 0.59
C PHE A 50 -1.69 -18.43 0.44
N GLY A 51 -2.77 -17.94 -0.17
CA GLY A 51 -4.02 -18.68 -0.34
C GLY A 51 -4.54 -19.20 1.01
N ASP A 52 -4.73 -20.51 1.10
CA ASP A 52 -5.20 -21.17 2.32
C ASP A 52 -4.13 -21.31 3.42
N ASP A 53 -2.86 -21.00 3.15
CA ASP A 53 -1.79 -20.95 4.17
C ASP A 53 -1.77 -19.58 4.88
N ILE A 54 -2.92 -19.13 5.35
CA ILE A 54 -3.07 -17.94 6.19
C ILE A 54 -3.74 -18.38 7.48
N LEU A 55 -3.07 -18.20 8.61
CA LEU A 55 -3.52 -18.70 9.90
C LEU A 55 -3.56 -17.59 10.95
N GLU A 56 -4.38 -17.80 11.98
CA GLU A 56 -4.45 -16.90 13.13
C GLU A 56 -3.07 -16.70 13.77
N GLY A 57 -2.74 -15.44 14.05
CA GLY A 57 -1.44 -15.05 14.58
C GLY A 57 -0.30 -14.98 13.56
N ASP A 58 -0.55 -15.26 12.27
CA ASP A 58 0.41 -14.90 11.23
C ASP A 58 0.53 -13.37 11.11
N VAL A 59 1.70 -12.89 10.69
CA VAL A 59 1.92 -11.49 10.30
C VAL A 59 2.84 -11.48 9.10
N ILE A 60 2.38 -10.86 8.03
CA ILE A 60 3.05 -10.87 6.73
C ILE A 60 3.72 -9.51 6.49
N TYR A 61 4.84 -9.53 5.78
CA TYR A 61 5.60 -8.34 5.40
C TYR A 61 6.03 -8.40 3.94
N HIS A 62 6.02 -7.26 3.25
CA HIS A 62 6.28 -7.20 1.81
C HIS A 62 6.57 -5.77 1.32
N ASN A 63 7.45 -5.62 0.33
CA ASN A 63 7.67 -4.36 -0.40
C ASN A 63 7.85 -4.55 -1.92
N ASP A 64 8.02 -5.79 -2.40
CA ASP A 64 8.57 -6.05 -3.73
C ASP A 64 7.57 -5.66 -4.84
N PRO A 65 7.94 -4.74 -5.76
CA PRO A 65 7.05 -4.35 -6.84
C PRO A 65 6.64 -5.48 -7.79
N ALA A 66 7.43 -6.57 -7.86
CA ALA A 66 7.03 -7.78 -8.59
C ALA A 66 5.77 -8.46 -8.01
N TYR A 67 5.42 -8.13 -6.77
CA TYR A 67 4.23 -8.59 -6.04
C TYR A 67 3.28 -7.41 -5.74
N ASN A 68 3.22 -6.44 -6.64
CA ASN A 68 2.39 -5.22 -6.54
C ASN A 68 2.74 -4.28 -5.37
N GLY A 69 3.97 -4.34 -4.84
CA GLY A 69 4.52 -3.26 -4.01
C GLY A 69 4.56 -1.91 -4.75
N SER A 70 4.58 -0.80 -4.01
CA SER A 70 4.71 0.55 -4.61
C SER A 70 6.14 0.80 -5.07
N HIS A 71 7.08 0.74 -4.12
CA HIS A 71 8.53 0.72 -4.33
C HIS A 71 9.20 0.10 -3.10
N ILE A 72 10.48 -0.18 -3.19
CA ILE A 72 11.19 -0.99 -2.19
C ILE A 72 11.29 -0.33 -0.80
N LEU A 73 11.18 0.99 -0.68
CA LEU A 73 11.26 1.65 0.63
C LEU A 73 9.94 1.59 1.39
N ASP A 74 8.81 1.43 0.70
CA ASP A 74 7.51 1.27 1.34
C ASP A 74 7.29 -0.20 1.70
N CYS A 75 7.57 -0.53 2.96
CA CYS A 75 7.32 -1.86 3.45
C CYS A 75 5.96 -1.94 4.15
N CYS A 76 5.20 -2.96 3.79
CA CYS A 76 3.85 -3.14 4.27
C CYS A 76 3.73 -4.37 5.15
N MET A 77 3.10 -4.18 6.30
CA MET A 77 2.73 -5.23 7.24
C MET A 77 1.24 -5.54 7.12
N TYR A 78 0.91 -6.83 7.05
CA TYR A 78 -0.45 -7.33 6.94
C TYR A 78 -0.71 -8.32 8.06
N LYS A 79 -1.73 -8.08 8.86
CA LYS A 79 -2.13 -8.99 9.94
C LYS A 79 -3.56 -9.45 9.69
N PRO A 80 -3.78 -10.75 9.39
CA PRO A 80 -5.11 -11.32 9.29
C PRO A 80 -5.78 -11.29 10.67
N VAL A 81 -7.06 -10.97 10.69
CA VAL A 81 -7.90 -10.94 11.88
C VAL A 81 -8.86 -12.12 11.80
N PHE A 82 -8.68 -13.06 12.72
CA PHE A 82 -9.55 -14.22 12.84
C PHE A 82 -10.60 -13.98 13.93
N TYR A 83 -11.81 -14.48 13.70
CA TYR A 83 -12.88 -14.50 14.69
C TYR A 83 -13.56 -15.87 14.67
N LYS A 84 -13.52 -16.58 15.81
CA LYS A 84 -14.09 -17.93 15.96
C LYS A 84 -13.59 -18.93 14.89
N GLY A 85 -12.32 -18.82 14.52
CA GLY A 85 -11.66 -19.71 13.56
C GLY A 85 -11.80 -19.30 12.09
N GLU A 86 -12.48 -18.20 11.80
CA GLU A 86 -12.65 -17.68 10.43
C GLU A 86 -11.85 -16.40 10.22
N LEU A 87 -11.19 -16.27 9.07
CA LEU A 87 -10.62 -15.01 8.62
C LEU A 87 -11.75 -14.04 8.28
N VAL A 88 -11.85 -12.94 9.02
CA VAL A 88 -12.93 -11.96 8.85
C VAL A 88 -12.43 -10.63 8.30
N PHE A 89 -11.22 -10.21 8.66
CA PHE A 89 -10.65 -8.92 8.23
C PHE A 89 -9.13 -9.01 8.10
N TRP A 90 -8.52 -7.92 7.61
CA TRP A 90 -7.10 -7.66 7.75
C TRP A 90 -6.87 -6.26 8.29
N THR A 91 -5.80 -6.13 9.07
CA THR A 91 -5.25 -4.85 9.49
C THR A 91 -3.91 -4.66 8.82
N VAL A 92 -3.72 -3.48 8.22
CA VAL A 92 -2.58 -3.22 7.34
C VAL A 92 -1.91 -1.92 7.74
N CYS A 93 -0.59 -1.95 7.79
CA CYS A 93 0.25 -0.79 8.07
C CYS A 93 1.41 -0.76 7.08
N LYS A 94 1.39 0.19 6.15
CA LYS A 94 2.52 0.51 5.26
C LYS A 94 3.34 1.62 5.89
N GLY A 95 4.65 1.57 5.76
CA GLY A 95 5.47 2.73 6.07
C GLY A 95 6.76 2.77 5.29
N HIS A 96 7.25 3.98 5.13
CA HIS A 96 8.46 4.28 4.41
C HIS A 96 9.67 4.07 5.32
N LEU A 97 10.57 3.17 4.95
CA LEU A 97 11.77 2.91 5.72
C LEU A 97 12.85 3.94 5.37
N THR A 98 13.64 4.35 6.35
CA THR A 98 14.77 5.27 6.13
C THR A 98 15.88 4.67 5.25
N ASP A 99 16.00 3.35 5.22
CA ASP A 99 17.01 2.61 4.46
C ASP A 99 16.51 1.18 4.23
N ILE A 100 16.73 0.66 3.03
CA ILE A 100 16.37 -0.71 2.63
C ILE A 100 17.60 -1.48 2.12
N GLY A 101 18.80 -1.06 2.52
CA GLY A 101 20.06 -1.63 2.03
C GLY A 101 20.47 -1.10 0.67
N GLY A 102 21.06 -1.96 -0.15
CA GLY A 102 21.57 -1.59 -1.48
C GLY A 102 22.94 -0.89 -1.46
N PRO A 103 23.43 -0.42 -2.61
CA PRO A 103 24.78 0.13 -2.76
C PRO A 103 24.94 1.55 -2.20
N VAL A 104 23.84 2.30 -2.03
CA VAL A 104 23.86 3.68 -1.49
C VAL A 104 22.98 3.80 -0.24
N PRO A 105 23.28 4.73 0.68
CA PRO A 105 22.40 5.02 1.81
C PRO A 105 20.99 5.43 1.37
N ALA A 106 19.98 5.04 2.15
CA ALA A 106 18.57 5.37 1.96
C ALA A 106 17.87 4.75 0.74
N GLY A 107 18.56 3.97 -0.10
CA GLY A 107 17.94 3.18 -1.18
C GLY A 107 17.64 3.93 -2.49
N TYR A 108 17.81 5.26 -2.54
CA TYR A 108 17.64 6.04 -3.77
C TYR A 108 18.96 6.12 -4.56
N ASN A 109 19.28 5.05 -5.28
CA ASN A 109 20.47 4.97 -6.13
C ASN A 109 20.19 5.52 -7.54
N PRO A 110 20.61 6.75 -7.89
CA PRO A 110 20.39 7.30 -9.23
C PRO A 110 21.02 6.45 -10.33
N ASP A 111 22.14 5.80 -10.03
CA ASP A 111 22.90 4.98 -10.96
C ASP A 111 22.37 3.52 -11.06
N ALA A 112 21.33 3.16 -10.31
CA ALA A 112 20.76 1.81 -10.38
C ALA A 112 20.10 1.57 -11.74
N LYS A 113 20.65 0.63 -12.50
CA LYS A 113 20.13 0.21 -13.83
C LYS A 113 19.16 -0.96 -13.76
N GLU A 114 19.07 -1.58 -12.60
CA GLU A 114 18.22 -2.73 -12.31
C GLU A 114 17.77 -2.67 -10.84
N ILE A 115 16.59 -3.21 -10.55
CA ILE A 115 15.99 -3.17 -9.20
C ILE A 115 16.89 -3.83 -8.13
N TYR A 116 17.74 -4.78 -8.51
CA TYR A 116 18.68 -5.43 -7.59
C TYR A 116 19.74 -4.45 -7.04
N ALA A 117 20.01 -3.37 -7.76
CA ALA A 117 20.90 -2.29 -7.34
C ALA A 117 20.17 -1.17 -6.57
N GLU A 118 18.86 -1.28 -6.34
CA GLU A 118 18.07 -0.31 -5.59
C GLU A 118 18.00 -0.69 -4.10
N GLY A 119 17.96 -1.99 -3.77
CA GLY A 119 17.99 -2.45 -2.38
C GLY A 119 17.31 -3.80 -2.14
N LEU A 120 16.98 -4.09 -0.88
CA LEU A 120 16.38 -5.35 -0.48
C LEU A 120 14.92 -5.43 -0.96
N ARG A 121 14.66 -6.41 -1.81
CA ARG A 121 13.32 -6.82 -2.21
C ARG A 121 12.81 -7.90 -1.26
N ILE A 122 11.60 -7.67 -0.74
CA ILE A 122 10.93 -8.49 0.24
C ILE A 122 9.64 -8.99 -0.43
N PRO A 123 9.63 -10.24 -0.94
CA PRO A 123 8.39 -10.86 -1.41
C PRO A 123 7.43 -11.05 -0.22
N PRO A 124 6.19 -11.53 -0.41
CA PRO A 124 5.33 -11.87 0.71
C PRO A 124 6.00 -12.89 1.64
N VAL A 125 6.37 -12.48 2.86
CA VAL A 125 6.98 -13.35 3.88
C VAL A 125 6.25 -13.24 5.21
N LYS A 126 6.17 -14.34 5.97
CA LYS A 126 5.65 -14.33 7.34
C LYS A 126 6.77 -13.92 8.32
N LEU A 127 6.58 -12.80 9.01
CA LEU A 127 7.42 -12.37 10.14
C LEU A 127 6.93 -12.95 11.47
N TRP A 128 5.64 -13.28 11.57
CA TRP A 128 5.10 -14.15 12.61
C TRP A 128 4.40 -15.32 11.95
N SER A 129 4.60 -16.50 12.50
CA SER A 129 3.89 -17.71 12.10
C SER A 129 3.15 -18.28 13.30
N LYS A 130 1.83 -18.32 13.24
CA LYS A 130 0.94 -18.82 14.32
C LYS A 130 1.28 -18.18 15.67
N GLY A 131 1.47 -16.87 15.68
CA GLY A 131 1.81 -16.08 16.88
C GLY A 131 3.29 -16.11 17.29
N GLN A 132 4.14 -16.90 16.61
CA GLN A 132 5.57 -16.97 16.92
C GLN A 132 6.38 -16.04 16.01
N ARG A 133 7.10 -15.10 16.62
CA ARG A 133 8.01 -14.18 15.91
C ARG A 133 9.15 -14.96 15.26
N ARG A 134 9.35 -14.78 13.96
CA ARG A 134 10.39 -15.42 13.15
C ARG A 134 11.68 -14.59 13.21
N GLU A 135 12.42 -14.73 14.30
CA GLU A 135 13.68 -14.01 14.52
C GLU A 135 14.72 -14.27 13.42
N ASP A 136 14.72 -15.47 12.84
CA ASP A 136 15.56 -15.84 11.70
C ASP A 136 15.27 -14.96 10.46
N VAL A 137 13.98 -14.80 10.12
CA VAL A 137 13.54 -13.99 8.98
C VAL A 137 13.76 -12.50 9.26
N ILE A 138 13.36 -12.02 10.44
CA ILE A 138 13.55 -10.61 10.82
C ILE A 138 15.03 -10.25 10.83
N ASN A 139 15.89 -11.12 11.38
CA ASN A 139 17.33 -10.89 11.39
C ASN A 139 17.91 -10.87 9.98
N LEU A 140 17.43 -11.73 9.07
CA LEU A 140 17.81 -11.72 7.66
C LEU A 140 17.49 -10.36 7.00
N LEU A 141 16.27 -9.84 7.20
CA LEU A 141 15.87 -8.54 6.66
C LEU A 141 16.72 -7.40 7.24
N LEU A 142 16.81 -7.32 8.57
CA LEU A 142 17.50 -6.25 9.28
C LEU A 142 19.02 -6.25 9.07
N THR A 143 19.63 -7.39 8.75
CA THR A 143 21.07 -7.48 8.43
C THR A 143 21.42 -6.74 7.16
N ASN A 144 20.45 -6.57 6.25
CA ASN A 144 20.63 -5.85 5.00
C ASN A 144 20.40 -4.34 5.13
N MET A 145 20.12 -3.80 6.32
CA MET A 145 19.76 -2.40 6.52
C MET A 145 20.80 -1.66 7.36
N ARG A 146 21.15 -0.43 6.96
CA ARG A 146 22.22 0.35 7.62
C ARG A 146 21.85 0.83 9.03
N ALA A 147 20.58 1.14 9.26
CA ALA A 147 20.09 1.82 10.46
C ALA A 147 19.32 0.87 11.40
N ARG A 148 19.73 -0.40 11.46
CA ARG A 148 19.00 -1.54 12.04
C ARG A 148 18.13 -1.23 13.26
N ALA A 149 18.65 -0.56 14.27
CA ALA A 149 17.92 -0.27 15.51
C ALA A 149 16.68 0.60 15.28
N TYR A 150 16.74 1.54 14.33
CA TYR A 150 15.60 2.35 13.93
C TYR A 150 14.59 1.53 13.13
N GLN A 151 15.04 0.72 12.17
CA GLN A 151 14.13 -0.13 11.38
C GLN A 151 13.43 -1.19 12.23
N GLU A 152 14.13 -1.80 13.19
CA GLU A 152 13.48 -2.73 14.12
C GLU A 152 12.42 -2.01 14.98
N GLY A 153 12.71 -0.78 15.40
CA GLY A 153 11.74 0.07 16.09
C GLY A 153 10.49 0.36 15.26
N ASP A 154 10.66 0.73 14.00
CA ASP A 154 9.55 1.02 13.08
C ASP A 154 8.75 -0.24 12.73
N LEU A 155 9.41 -1.38 12.50
CA LEU A 155 8.77 -2.68 12.30
C LEU A 155 7.89 -3.06 13.50
N ASN A 156 8.40 -2.88 14.73
CA ASN A 156 7.62 -3.10 15.94
C ASN A 156 6.46 -2.09 16.07
N ALA A 157 6.62 -0.86 15.59
CA ALA A 157 5.55 0.13 15.55
C ALA A 157 4.44 -0.28 14.57
N GLN A 158 4.77 -0.79 13.38
CA GLN A 158 3.81 -1.34 12.43
C GLN A 158 3.05 -2.54 13.04
N TYR A 159 3.76 -3.47 13.69
CA TYR A 159 3.12 -4.60 14.38
C TYR A 159 2.17 -4.13 15.49
N GLY A 160 2.58 -3.11 16.25
CA GLY A 160 1.73 -2.46 17.24
C GLY A 160 0.46 -1.86 16.64
N ALA A 161 0.57 -1.14 15.52
CA ALA A 161 -0.57 -0.55 14.82
C ALA A 161 -1.57 -1.62 14.35
N CYS A 162 -1.09 -2.65 13.65
CA CYS A 162 -1.93 -3.77 13.20
C CYS A 162 -2.59 -4.49 14.39
N SER A 163 -1.85 -4.75 15.46
CA SER A 163 -2.39 -5.43 16.65
C SER A 163 -3.45 -4.61 17.40
N VAL A 164 -3.35 -3.27 17.38
CA VAL A 164 -4.41 -2.39 17.90
C VAL A 164 -5.66 -2.48 17.02
N GLY A 165 -5.49 -2.47 15.69
CA GLY A 165 -6.61 -2.62 14.75
C GLY A 165 -7.34 -3.96 14.92
N GLU A 166 -6.59 -5.06 15.06
CA GLU A 166 -7.13 -6.41 15.29
C GLU A 166 -7.98 -6.44 16.56
N ARG A 167 -7.45 -5.93 17.68
CA ARG A 167 -8.17 -5.91 18.96
C ARG A 167 -9.50 -5.15 18.84
N HIS A 168 -9.51 -3.98 18.21
CA HIS A 168 -10.73 -3.19 18.07
C HIS A 168 -11.75 -3.82 17.12
N LEU A 169 -11.31 -4.53 16.08
CA LEU A 169 -12.20 -5.30 15.21
C LEU A 169 -12.82 -6.49 15.96
N ILE A 170 -12.05 -7.19 16.80
CA ILE A 170 -12.58 -8.25 17.66
C ILE A 170 -13.60 -7.69 18.66
N GLU A 171 -13.30 -6.58 19.33
CA GLU A 171 -14.24 -5.90 20.24
C GLU A 171 -15.54 -5.48 19.53
N LEU A 172 -15.45 -5.01 18.28
CA LEU A 172 -16.60 -4.66 17.45
C LEU A 172 -17.46 -5.89 17.14
N LEU A 173 -16.82 -7.00 16.78
CA LEU A 173 -17.48 -8.28 16.48
C LEU A 173 -18.13 -8.90 17.71
N ASP A 174 -17.50 -8.83 18.88
CA ASP A 174 -18.08 -9.32 20.13
C ASP A 174 -19.33 -8.53 20.55
N ARG A 175 -19.36 -7.22 20.23
CA ARG A 175 -20.48 -6.36 20.59
C ARG A 175 -21.68 -6.48 19.64
N TYR A 176 -21.44 -6.59 18.35
CA TYR A 176 -22.51 -6.51 17.33
C TYR A 176 -22.70 -7.79 16.51
N GLY A 177 -21.76 -8.73 16.58
CA GLY A 177 -21.78 -9.95 15.77
C GLY A 177 -21.30 -9.75 14.34
N VAL A 178 -20.74 -10.80 13.76
CA VAL A 178 -20.12 -10.77 12.42
C VAL A 178 -21.08 -10.36 11.31
N GLU A 179 -22.31 -10.87 11.32
CA GLU A 179 -23.30 -10.59 10.27
C GLU A 179 -23.70 -9.11 10.24
N GLN A 180 -23.91 -8.49 11.41
CA GLN A 180 -24.25 -7.08 11.47
C GLN A 180 -23.08 -6.19 11.03
N VAL A 181 -21.85 -6.53 11.44
CA VAL A 181 -20.66 -5.78 11.03
C VAL A 181 -20.43 -5.90 9.52
N ARG A 182 -20.55 -7.10 8.94
CA ARG A 182 -20.45 -7.32 7.48
C ARG A 182 -21.51 -6.52 6.72
N ALA A 183 -22.76 -6.52 7.18
CA ALA A 183 -23.82 -5.73 6.56
C ALA A 183 -23.53 -4.22 6.57
N CYS A 184 -23.03 -3.69 7.69
CA CYS A 184 -22.61 -2.28 7.77
C CYS A 184 -21.46 -1.96 6.81
N ILE A 185 -20.48 -2.85 6.67
CA ILE A 185 -19.35 -2.69 5.75
C ILE A 185 -19.82 -2.71 4.29
N ALA A 186 -20.75 -3.60 3.94
CA ALA A 186 -21.35 -3.63 2.61
C ALA A 186 -22.05 -2.30 2.29
N GLU A 187 -22.86 -1.78 3.21
CA GLU A 187 -23.51 -0.48 3.03
C GLU A 187 -22.49 0.67 2.90
N LEU A 188 -21.39 0.66 3.67
CA LEU A 188 -20.32 1.67 3.53
C LEU A 188 -19.69 1.65 2.14
N LYS A 189 -19.42 0.46 1.59
CA LYS A 189 -18.88 0.29 0.23
C LYS A 189 -19.88 0.76 -0.83
N ASP A 190 -21.15 0.39 -0.69
CA ASP A 190 -22.21 0.81 -1.61
C ASP A 190 -22.44 2.33 -1.55
N MET A 191 -22.36 2.94 -0.36
CA MET A 191 -22.41 4.39 -0.19
C MET A 191 -21.26 5.09 -0.93
N ALA A 192 -20.04 4.56 -0.82
CA ALA A 192 -18.87 5.10 -1.50
C ALA A 192 -19.00 5.01 -3.04
N ASP A 193 -19.46 3.87 -3.57
CA ASP A 193 -19.71 3.69 -5.01
C ASP A 193 -20.79 4.67 -5.51
N ARG A 194 -21.94 4.74 -4.83
CA ARG A 194 -23.02 5.68 -5.19
C ARG A 194 -22.55 7.13 -5.17
N HIS A 195 -21.69 7.50 -4.22
CA HIS A 195 -21.16 8.85 -4.11
C HIS A 195 -20.22 9.18 -5.28
N MET A 196 -19.26 8.30 -5.60
CA MET A 196 -18.38 8.49 -6.75
C MET A 196 -19.17 8.57 -8.06
N ARG A 197 -20.13 7.66 -8.27
CA ARG A 197 -21.02 7.69 -9.45
C ARG A 197 -21.82 8.98 -9.55
N ALA A 198 -22.29 9.54 -8.43
CA ALA A 198 -22.98 10.82 -8.43
C ALA A 198 -22.07 11.96 -8.88
N LEU A 199 -20.83 12.00 -8.39
CA LEU A 199 -19.85 13.00 -8.81
C LEU A 199 -19.50 12.89 -10.30
N LEU A 200 -19.38 11.66 -10.82
CA LEU A 200 -19.11 11.44 -12.24
C LEU A 200 -20.26 11.91 -13.15
N ARG A 201 -21.52 11.76 -12.73
CA ARG A 201 -22.69 12.26 -13.48
C ARG A 201 -22.73 13.78 -13.64
N ASP A 202 -22.10 14.50 -12.72
CA ASP A 202 -22.03 15.97 -12.78
C ASP A 202 -20.94 16.45 -13.77
N VAL A 203 -20.07 15.55 -14.24
CA VAL A 203 -19.09 15.82 -15.28
C VAL A 203 -19.72 15.54 -16.65
N PRO A 204 -19.65 16.47 -17.61
CA PRO A 204 -20.15 16.20 -18.96
C PRO A 204 -19.48 14.97 -19.60
N ASP A 205 -20.26 14.15 -20.28
CA ASP A 205 -19.71 13.05 -21.09
C ASP A 205 -18.69 13.58 -22.09
N GLY A 206 -17.55 12.91 -22.19
CA GLY A 206 -16.48 13.34 -23.07
C GLY A 206 -15.12 12.71 -22.76
N VAL A 207 -14.13 13.12 -23.53
CA VAL A 207 -12.73 12.69 -23.37
C VAL A 207 -11.90 13.91 -22.96
N TYR A 208 -11.24 13.79 -21.83
CA TYR A 208 -10.37 14.80 -21.24
C TYR A 208 -8.93 14.31 -21.27
N SER A 209 -7.97 15.20 -21.44
CA SER A 209 -6.55 14.84 -21.46
C SER A 209 -5.69 15.84 -20.69
N GLY A 210 -4.71 15.32 -19.96
CA GLY A 210 -3.68 16.13 -19.30
C GLY A 210 -2.31 15.47 -19.44
N THR A 211 -1.28 16.28 -19.71
CA THR A 211 0.11 15.80 -19.85
C THR A 211 0.99 16.43 -18.78
N ALA A 212 1.73 15.62 -18.06
CA ALA A 212 2.81 16.04 -17.18
C ALA A 212 4.16 15.78 -17.86
N VAL A 213 5.06 16.75 -17.77
CA VAL A 213 6.44 16.64 -18.26
C VAL A 213 7.37 16.52 -17.07
N LEU A 214 8.16 15.47 -17.04
CA LEU A 214 9.15 15.19 -16.01
C LEU A 214 10.55 15.29 -16.61
N GLU A 215 11.51 15.74 -15.80
CA GLU A 215 12.93 15.66 -16.14
C GLU A 215 13.46 14.26 -15.82
N ASP A 216 14.58 13.89 -16.44
CA ASP A 216 15.24 12.64 -16.14
C ASP A 216 15.96 12.64 -14.78
N SER A 217 16.59 11.52 -14.44
CA SER A 217 17.40 11.40 -13.23
C SER A 217 18.85 11.90 -13.39
N GLY A 218 19.10 12.84 -14.30
CA GLY A 218 20.45 13.42 -14.54
C GLY A 218 21.33 12.60 -15.50
N HIS A 219 20.74 11.82 -16.39
CA HIS A 219 21.44 10.88 -17.29
C HIS A 219 21.41 11.29 -18.78
N GLY A 220 20.88 12.47 -19.09
CA GLY A 220 20.79 13.00 -20.45
C GLY A 220 19.65 12.42 -21.30
N LEU A 221 18.61 11.86 -20.69
CA LEU A 221 17.40 11.40 -21.40
C LEU A 221 16.45 12.55 -21.76
N GLY A 222 16.62 13.72 -21.14
CA GLY A 222 15.81 14.90 -21.39
C GLY A 222 14.43 14.81 -20.75
N GLN A 223 13.43 15.41 -21.40
CA GLN A 223 12.07 15.47 -20.88
C GLN A 223 11.26 14.22 -21.24
N LEU A 224 10.56 13.67 -20.25
CA LEU A 224 9.66 12.52 -20.36
C LEU A 224 8.22 13.01 -20.17
N SER A 225 7.32 12.65 -21.07
CA SER A 225 5.91 13.08 -20.99
C SER A 225 5.00 11.91 -20.64
N ILE A 226 4.15 12.09 -19.63
CA ILE A 226 3.10 11.14 -19.25
C ILE A 226 1.75 11.82 -19.48
N THR A 227 0.89 11.20 -20.29
CA THR A 227 -0.45 11.72 -20.61
C THR A 227 -1.50 10.82 -19.98
N ALA A 228 -2.41 11.42 -19.22
CA ALA A 228 -3.64 10.76 -18.78
C ALA A 228 -4.79 11.19 -19.69
N GLN A 229 -5.49 10.22 -20.26
CA GLN A 229 -6.76 10.42 -20.94
C GLN A 229 -7.88 9.85 -20.08
N VAL A 230 -8.86 10.68 -19.74
CA VAL A 230 -10.02 10.31 -18.92
C VAL A 230 -11.26 10.41 -19.79
N GLU A 231 -11.88 9.28 -20.07
CA GLU A 231 -13.17 9.21 -20.74
C GLU A 231 -14.28 9.06 -19.70
N ILE A 232 -15.22 10.01 -19.70
CA ILE A 232 -16.42 9.99 -18.85
C ILE A 232 -17.63 9.62 -19.72
N ARG A 233 -18.39 8.63 -19.26
CA ARG A 233 -19.65 8.21 -19.88
C ARG A 233 -20.68 7.88 -18.79
N GLY A 234 -21.68 8.73 -18.64
CA GLY A 234 -22.72 8.58 -17.63
C GLY A 234 -22.16 8.70 -16.21
N ASP A 235 -22.00 7.56 -15.54
CA ASP A 235 -21.47 7.49 -14.18
C ASP A 235 -20.19 6.65 -14.05
N GLU A 236 -19.51 6.43 -15.18
CA GLU A 236 -18.28 5.66 -15.28
C GLU A 236 -17.14 6.53 -15.83
N ALA A 237 -15.93 6.23 -15.36
CA ALA A 237 -14.69 6.85 -15.83
C ALA A 237 -13.71 5.76 -16.28
N HIS A 238 -13.18 5.90 -17.50
CA HIS A 238 -12.11 5.07 -18.02
C HIS A 238 -10.83 5.92 -18.15
N VAL A 239 -9.77 5.51 -17.47
CA VAL A 239 -8.49 6.23 -17.46
C VAL A 239 -7.43 5.44 -18.21
N LEU A 240 -6.93 6.01 -19.29
CA LEU A 240 -5.79 5.52 -20.05
C LEU A 240 -4.56 6.36 -19.71
N ILE A 241 -3.43 5.70 -19.41
CA ILE A 241 -2.14 6.35 -19.21
C ILE A 241 -1.23 6.01 -20.37
N GLU A 242 -0.75 7.04 -21.07
CA GLU A 242 0.31 6.94 -22.07
C GLU A 242 1.61 7.42 -21.43
N SER A 243 2.64 6.58 -21.44
CA SER A 243 3.96 6.91 -20.90
C SER A 243 5.06 6.50 -21.87
N PRO A 244 6.29 7.04 -21.73
CA PRO A 244 7.45 6.55 -22.46
C PRO A 244 7.78 5.11 -22.03
N PRO A 245 8.60 4.40 -22.81
CA PRO A 245 9.17 3.13 -22.39
C PRO A 245 9.96 3.24 -21.09
N GLN A 246 10.10 2.11 -20.39
CA GLN A 246 10.97 1.99 -19.22
C GLN A 246 12.38 2.52 -19.53
N VAL A 247 12.93 3.31 -18.62
CA VAL A 247 14.29 3.85 -18.72
C VAL A 247 15.29 2.98 -17.93
N PRO A 248 16.57 2.93 -18.31
CA PRO A 248 17.56 2.06 -17.65
C PRO A 248 18.10 2.66 -16.34
N TYR A 249 17.21 3.22 -15.51
CA TYR A 249 17.50 3.89 -14.23
C TYR A 249 16.34 3.72 -13.23
N PHE A 250 16.53 4.04 -11.95
CA PHE A 250 15.54 3.77 -10.89
C PHE A 250 14.20 4.53 -11.00
N ILE A 251 14.07 5.53 -11.89
CA ILE A 251 12.86 6.36 -12.05
C ILE A 251 11.78 5.67 -12.90
N ASN A 252 11.45 4.42 -12.59
CA ASN A 252 10.36 3.68 -13.21
C ASN A 252 9.23 3.44 -12.20
N SER A 253 7.98 3.61 -12.61
CA SER A 253 6.82 3.36 -11.74
C SER A 253 6.20 2.00 -12.04
N TYR A 254 6.06 1.16 -11.02
CA TYR A 254 5.40 -0.14 -11.15
C TYR A 254 3.88 0.01 -11.10
N ALA A 255 3.16 -0.97 -11.65
CA ALA A 255 1.71 -0.95 -11.81
C ALA A 255 0.96 -0.62 -10.51
N GLY A 256 1.36 -1.20 -9.36
CA GLY A 256 0.73 -0.92 -8.07
C GLY A 256 0.82 0.55 -7.66
N ASN A 257 1.93 1.22 -7.96
CA ASN A 257 2.10 2.65 -7.72
C ASN A 257 1.36 3.51 -8.75
N SER A 258 1.39 3.13 -10.04
CA SER A 258 0.70 3.87 -11.10
C SER A 258 -0.82 3.87 -10.91
N VAL A 259 -1.40 2.72 -10.53
CA VAL A 259 -2.84 2.62 -10.17
C VAL A 259 -3.17 3.52 -8.99
N SER A 260 -2.29 3.59 -7.99
CA SER A 260 -2.46 4.50 -6.85
C SER A 260 -2.46 5.96 -7.28
N GLY A 261 -1.59 6.34 -8.23
CA GLY A 261 -1.57 7.69 -8.80
C GLY A 261 -2.88 8.07 -9.50
N VAL A 262 -3.46 7.13 -10.26
CA VAL A 262 -4.79 7.31 -10.88
C VAL A 262 -5.87 7.47 -9.81
N TYR A 263 -5.89 6.59 -8.81
CA TYR A 263 -6.86 6.65 -7.72
C TYR A 263 -6.76 7.98 -6.96
N LEU A 264 -5.54 8.44 -6.66
CA LEU A 264 -5.31 9.73 -6.03
C LEU A 264 -5.86 10.89 -6.87
N GLY A 265 -5.61 10.89 -8.18
CA GLY A 265 -6.15 11.90 -9.09
C GLY A 265 -7.68 11.97 -9.03
N LEU A 266 -8.35 10.81 -9.04
CA LEU A 266 -9.81 10.73 -8.92
C LEU A 266 -10.32 11.18 -7.54
N MET A 267 -9.64 10.80 -6.46
CA MET A 267 -10.00 11.21 -5.11
C MET A 267 -9.84 12.71 -4.88
N MET A 268 -8.79 13.33 -5.45
CA MET A 268 -8.60 14.79 -5.42
C MET A 268 -9.71 15.51 -6.19
N PHE A 269 -10.14 14.97 -7.33
CA PHE A 269 -11.29 15.49 -8.07
C PHE A 269 -12.58 15.40 -7.25
N ALA A 270 -12.81 14.27 -6.59
CA ALA A 270 -14.02 14.03 -5.81
C ALA A 270 -14.15 14.92 -4.57
N GLN A 271 -13.10 15.66 -4.18
CA GLN A 271 -13.07 16.54 -3.00
C GLN A 271 -13.65 15.87 -1.75
N VAL A 272 -13.40 14.56 -1.59
CA VAL A 272 -13.99 13.78 -0.50
C VAL A 272 -13.58 14.45 0.82
N PRO A 273 -14.55 14.84 1.67
CA PRO A 273 -14.23 15.42 2.98
C PRO A 273 -13.33 14.44 3.75
N PRO A 274 -12.32 14.94 4.48
CA PRO A 274 -11.40 14.11 5.24
C PRO A 274 -12.10 13.25 6.30
#